data_AF-A0AAP0C0X1-F1
#
_entry.id   AF-A0AAP0C0X1-F1
#
_cell.length_a   1.000
_cell.length_b   1.000
_cell.length_c   1.000
_cell.angle_alpha   90.00
_cell.angle_beta   90.00
_cell.angle_gamma   90.00
#
_symmetry.space_group_name_H-M   'P 1'
#
loop_
_entity.id
_entity.type
_entity.pdbx_description
1 polymer ?
#
loop_
_entity_poly.entity_id
_entity_poly.type
_entity_poly.pdbx_seq_one_letter_code
_entity_poly.pdbx_strand_id
1 'polypeptide(L)'
;MAILTSITSPTLPKLFSKSKTPLPKPLLSIISCSSSSSSATESPQILKSLPAALALSSILLSSAIPSPPPAAADIAGLTPCKESKQFAKREKQSIKKLESSLKNYAPDSAPALAIKATIEKTKRRFDNYGKFGLLCGSDGLPHLIVSGDQRHWGEFITPGVLFLYIAGWIGWVGRSYLIAIRDDKKPAMKEIIIDVPLASRLLFRGFIWPVAAYRELVNGDLIVDDKDVSIWG
;
A
#
# COMPACT_ATOMS: atom_id res chain seq x y z
N MET A 1 -50.59 37.14 -12.36
CA MET A 1 -49.28 37.57 -12.91
C MET A 1 -48.22 36.66 -12.34
N ALA A 2 -47.24 36.09 -13.04
CA ALA A 2 -46.92 35.87 -14.44
C ALA A 2 -45.63 35.01 -14.38
N ILE A 3 -45.54 34.04 -15.30
CA ILE A 3 -44.42 33.11 -15.52
C ILE A 3 -43.14 33.87 -15.96
N LEU A 4 -41.95 33.27 -15.82
CA LEU A 4 -40.76 33.26 -16.73
C LEU A 4 -39.49 32.85 -15.92
N THR A 5 -38.95 31.62 -16.01
CA THR A 5 -37.97 31.07 -16.98
C THR A 5 -36.66 31.85 -17.19
N SER A 6 -35.51 31.22 -16.90
CA SER A 6 -34.21 31.20 -17.64
C SER A 6 -33.09 30.79 -16.65
N ILE A 7 -32.47 29.60 -16.70
CA ILE A 7 -31.42 29.10 -17.62
C ILE A 7 -30.34 30.16 -17.94
N THR A 8 -29.18 30.08 -17.29
CA THR A 8 -27.91 30.46 -17.92
C THR A 8 -26.72 29.74 -17.26
N SER A 9 -26.13 28.81 -17.99
CA SER A 9 -24.76 28.31 -17.76
C SER A 9 -23.77 29.22 -18.47
N PRO A 10 -22.61 29.55 -17.87
CA PRO A 10 -21.47 30.03 -18.64
C PRO A 10 -20.43 28.92 -18.86
N THR A 11 -20.39 28.53 -20.13
CA THR A 11 -19.36 27.86 -20.92
C THR A 11 -17.91 28.16 -20.52
N LEU A 12 -17.14 27.09 -20.36
CA LEU A 12 -15.68 27.08 -20.25
C LEU A 12 -15.05 27.31 -21.65
N PRO A 13 -14.17 28.30 -21.87
CA PRO A 13 -13.52 28.48 -23.16
C PRO A 13 -12.42 27.44 -23.39
N LYS A 14 -12.54 26.75 -24.52
CA LYS A 14 -11.66 25.73 -25.08
C LYS A 14 -10.50 26.43 -25.81
N LEU A 15 -9.32 26.50 -25.19
CA LEU A 15 -8.07 26.93 -25.84
C LEU A 15 -7.26 25.70 -26.25
N PHE A 16 -7.63 25.11 -27.39
CA PHE A 16 -6.77 24.20 -28.14
C PHE A 16 -6.07 25.03 -29.22
N SER A 17 -4.84 25.45 -28.97
CA SER A 17 -3.93 25.94 -30.02
C SER A 17 -2.99 24.81 -30.40
N LYS A 18 -3.14 24.31 -31.63
CA LYS A 18 -2.18 23.42 -32.29
C LYS A 18 -0.95 24.24 -32.66
N SER A 19 0.19 23.99 -32.05
CA SER A 19 1.49 24.35 -32.62
C SER A 19 2.25 23.09 -33.04
N LYS A 20 2.87 23.24 -34.20
CA LYS A 20 3.52 22.23 -35.03
C LYS A 20 4.92 21.93 -34.49
N THR A 21 5.34 20.67 -34.57
CA THR A 21 6.64 20.12 -34.15
C THR A 21 7.85 20.77 -34.84
N PRO A 22 9.05 20.62 -34.26
CA PRO A 22 9.94 19.57 -34.77
C PRO A 22 10.58 18.67 -33.69
N LEU A 23 10.74 17.42 -34.07
CA LEU A 23 11.20 16.25 -33.33
C LEU A 23 12.75 16.19 -33.23
N PRO A 24 13.35 15.84 -32.08
CA PRO A 24 14.75 15.43 -32.01
C PRO A 24 14.90 13.91 -32.23
N LYS A 25 15.95 13.54 -32.97
CA LYS A 25 16.33 12.19 -33.43
C LYS A 25 16.74 11.27 -32.27
N PRO A 26 16.32 9.99 -32.23
CA PRO A 26 16.96 8.97 -31.40
C PRO A 26 18.11 8.28 -32.15
N LEU A 27 19.27 8.17 -31.50
CA LEU A 27 20.37 7.29 -31.90
C LEU A 27 20.01 5.85 -31.50
N LEU A 28 19.97 4.94 -32.48
CA LEU A 28 19.85 3.50 -32.28
C LEU A 28 21.26 2.89 -32.18
N SER A 29 21.53 2.18 -31.09
CA SER A 29 22.63 1.21 -31.02
C SER A 29 22.08 -0.16 -31.42
N ILE A 30 22.74 -0.78 -32.39
CA ILE A 30 22.39 -2.07 -32.98
C ILE A 30 23.13 -3.15 -32.20
N ILE A 31 22.39 -4.09 -31.59
CA ILE A 31 22.92 -5.42 -31.24
C ILE A 31 21.92 -6.43 -31.81
N SER A 32 22.41 -7.27 -32.73
CA SER A 32 21.69 -8.32 -33.43
C SER A 32 22.51 -9.60 -33.43
N CYS A 33 21.79 -10.71 -33.66
CA CYS A 33 22.15 -12.12 -33.83
C CYS A 33 22.00 -12.96 -32.55
N SER A 34 20.91 -13.71 -32.35
CA SER A 34 20.28 -14.81 -33.13
C SER A 34 20.72 -16.18 -32.62
N SER A 35 19.74 -16.82 -32.00
CA SER A 35 19.62 -18.26 -31.72
C SER A 35 19.70 -19.11 -32.99
N SER A 36 20.39 -20.25 -32.93
CA SER A 36 20.14 -21.38 -33.82
C SER A 36 20.03 -22.66 -33.00
N SER A 37 18.91 -23.35 -33.20
CA SER A 37 18.64 -24.71 -32.76
C SER A 37 19.14 -25.70 -33.83
N SER A 38 19.65 -26.85 -33.42
CA SER A 38 19.57 -28.08 -34.21
C SER A 38 19.80 -29.30 -33.33
N SER A 39 18.95 -30.30 -33.54
CA SER A 39 18.88 -31.62 -32.93
C SER A 39 19.25 -32.69 -33.96
N ALA A 40 20.05 -33.70 -33.59
CA ALA A 40 20.07 -35.03 -34.24
C ALA A 40 20.85 -36.07 -33.40
N THR A 41 20.10 -36.96 -32.75
CA THR A 41 20.08 -38.44 -32.79
C THR A 41 21.36 -39.32 -32.97
N GLU A 42 21.39 -40.36 -32.13
CA GLU A 42 21.95 -41.74 -32.27
C GLU A 42 23.40 -42.13 -31.84
N SER A 43 23.47 -43.28 -31.14
CA SER A 43 24.59 -44.03 -30.53
C SER A 43 25.11 -45.14 -31.49
N PRO A 44 26.33 -45.76 -31.36
CA PRO A 44 26.69 -46.71 -30.27
C PRO A 44 28.19 -46.83 -29.84
N GLN A 45 28.41 -47.37 -28.63
CA GLN A 45 29.50 -48.22 -28.10
C GLN A 45 31.00 -47.90 -28.38
N ILE A 46 31.80 -47.74 -27.31
CA ILE A 46 32.90 -48.69 -26.93
C ILE A 46 33.59 -48.21 -25.63
N LEU A 47 33.63 -49.14 -24.67
CA LEU A 47 34.31 -49.11 -23.38
C LEU A 47 35.81 -48.80 -23.48
N LYS A 48 36.33 -48.03 -22.51
CA LYS A 48 37.61 -48.30 -21.82
C LYS A 48 37.73 -47.45 -20.53
N SER A 49 37.62 -48.14 -19.38
CA SER A 49 38.38 -47.98 -18.10
C SER A 49 38.71 -46.56 -17.60
N LEU A 50 38.39 -46.13 -16.37
CA LEU A 50 38.65 -46.73 -15.06
C LEU A 50 37.75 -46.10 -13.95
N PRO A 51 37.59 -46.77 -12.79
CA PRO A 51 36.62 -46.47 -11.73
C PRO A 51 37.23 -45.82 -10.48
N ALA A 52 36.42 -45.15 -9.65
CA ALA A 52 36.39 -45.31 -8.18
C ALA A 52 35.35 -44.39 -7.52
N ALA A 53 34.47 -45.05 -6.75
CA ALA A 53 33.77 -44.56 -5.55
C ALA A 53 32.66 -43.50 -5.70
N LEU A 54 31.50 -44.00 -6.11
CA LEU A 54 30.21 -43.67 -5.50
C LEU A 54 30.23 -44.07 -4.02
N ALA A 55 30.03 -43.13 -3.10
CA ALA A 55 29.51 -43.40 -1.76
C ALA A 55 29.02 -42.09 -1.12
N LEU A 56 27.70 -41.94 -1.01
CA LEU A 56 26.91 -41.19 0.00
C LEU A 56 25.55 -40.77 -0.60
N SER A 57 24.84 -41.74 -1.18
CA SER A 57 23.42 -41.64 -1.49
C SER A 57 22.66 -42.60 -0.57
N SER A 58 22.45 -42.23 0.69
CA SER A 58 21.59 -42.99 1.63
C SER A 58 21.31 -42.24 2.93
N ILE A 59 20.55 -41.13 2.89
CA ILE A 59 19.70 -40.70 4.02
C ILE A 59 18.40 -40.10 3.45
N LEU A 60 17.51 -40.96 2.96
CA LEU A 60 16.07 -40.70 2.92
C LEU A 60 15.39 -41.94 3.51
N LEU A 61 14.35 -41.70 4.32
CA LEU A 61 13.48 -42.63 5.05
C LEU A 61 13.91 -43.02 6.47
N SER A 62 13.59 -42.18 7.45
CA SER A 62 12.55 -42.53 8.45
C SER A 62 12.41 -41.44 9.52
N SER A 63 11.49 -40.52 9.30
CA SER A 63 10.63 -40.02 10.37
C SER A 63 9.31 -39.59 9.74
N ALA A 64 8.37 -40.55 9.71
CA ALA A 64 6.96 -40.22 9.57
C ALA A 64 6.54 -39.46 10.82
N ILE A 65 6.76 -38.16 10.82
CA ILE A 65 6.12 -37.22 11.75
C ILE A 65 4.76 -36.93 11.10
N PRO A 66 3.63 -37.22 11.76
CA PRO A 66 2.33 -36.73 11.31
C PRO A 66 2.43 -35.22 11.18
N SER A 67 2.28 -34.71 9.95
CA SER A 67 2.15 -33.28 9.71
C SER A 67 0.98 -32.79 10.58
N PRO A 68 1.20 -31.92 11.57
CA PRO A 68 0.07 -31.33 12.28
C PRO A 68 -0.81 -30.62 11.24
N PRO A 69 -2.16 -30.69 11.37
CA PRO A 69 -3.05 -29.86 10.56
C PRO A 69 -2.54 -28.42 10.64
N PRO A 70 -2.68 -27.62 9.56
CA PRO A 70 -2.15 -26.27 9.53
C PRO A 70 -2.57 -25.58 10.82
N ALA A 71 -1.59 -25.28 11.67
CA ALA A 71 -1.84 -24.56 12.88
C ALA A 71 -2.39 -23.20 12.41
N ALA A 72 -3.71 -23.08 12.42
CA ALA A 72 -4.35 -21.86 12.81
C ALA A 72 -3.72 -21.59 14.19
N ALA A 73 -2.68 -20.77 14.22
CA ALA A 73 -2.23 -20.21 15.45
C ALA A 73 -3.43 -19.39 15.93
N ASP A 74 -4.25 -19.99 16.80
CA ASP A 74 -5.30 -19.33 17.54
C ASP A 74 -4.60 -18.38 18.50
N ILE A 75 -4.13 -17.25 17.96
CA ILE A 75 -3.50 -16.19 18.72
C ILE A 75 -4.56 -15.73 19.72
N ALA A 76 -4.33 -16.04 21.00
CA ALA A 76 -5.23 -15.76 22.11
C ALA A 76 -6.64 -16.41 22.04
N GLY A 77 -6.81 -17.55 21.34
CA GLY A 77 -8.10 -18.25 21.26
C GLY A 77 -9.14 -17.55 20.37
N LEU A 78 -8.67 -16.67 19.48
CA LEU A 78 -9.53 -16.02 18.50
C LEU A 78 -9.69 -16.91 17.28
N THR A 79 -10.94 -17.05 16.84
CA THR A 79 -11.30 -17.85 15.66
C THR A 79 -11.35 -16.95 14.42
N PRO A 80 -11.07 -17.47 13.21
CA PRO A 80 -11.26 -16.70 11.98
C PRO A 80 -12.70 -16.16 11.86
N CYS A 81 -12.86 -14.86 11.58
CA CYS A 81 -14.17 -14.22 11.48
C CYS A 81 -15.11 -14.89 10.47
N LYS A 82 -14.56 -15.53 9.44
CA LYS A 82 -15.32 -16.30 8.44
C LYS A 82 -16.11 -17.46 9.06
N GLU A 83 -15.60 -18.07 10.12
CA GLU A 83 -16.19 -19.27 10.75
C GLU A 83 -16.97 -18.93 12.03
N SER A 84 -16.87 -17.69 12.50
CA SER A 84 -17.55 -17.23 13.71
C SER A 84 -19.07 -17.12 13.51
N LYS A 85 -19.81 -17.96 14.24
CA LYS A 85 -21.28 -17.90 14.31
C LYS A 85 -21.78 -16.54 14.83
N GLN A 86 -21.00 -15.88 15.69
CA GLN A 86 -21.37 -14.61 16.31
C GLN A 86 -21.22 -13.45 15.33
N PHE A 87 -20.18 -13.50 14.49
CA PHE A 87 -20.00 -12.55 13.38
C PHE A 87 -21.15 -12.62 12.36
N ALA A 88 -21.54 -13.84 11.93
CA ALA A 88 -22.67 -14.05 11.02
C ALA A 88 -24.02 -13.61 11.63
N LYS A 89 -24.20 -13.74 12.96
CA LYS A 89 -25.39 -13.21 13.65
C LYS A 89 -25.46 -11.69 13.57
N ARG A 90 -24.33 -10.99 13.76
CA ARG A 90 -24.27 -9.51 13.67
C ARG A 90 -24.51 -9.00 12.26
N GLU A 91 -24.00 -9.69 11.26
CA GLU A 91 -24.28 -9.38 9.85
C GLU A 91 -25.79 -9.43 9.59
N LYS A 92 -26.44 -10.56 9.93
CA LYS A 92 -27.88 -10.73 9.77
C LYS A 92 -28.68 -9.70 10.54
N GLN A 93 -28.29 -9.36 11.77
CA GLN A 93 -28.96 -8.32 12.57
C GLN A 93 -28.83 -6.94 11.93
N SER A 94 -27.64 -6.60 11.39
CA SER A 94 -27.38 -5.33 10.71
C SER A 94 -28.21 -5.21 9.43
N ILE A 95 -28.26 -6.27 8.63
CA ILE A 95 -29.06 -6.33 7.41
C ILE A 95 -30.56 -6.25 7.74
N LYS A 96 -31.05 -7.02 8.73
CA LYS A 96 -32.45 -6.97 9.17
C LYS A 96 -32.86 -5.57 9.63
N LYS A 97 -31.98 -4.84 10.33
CA LYS A 97 -32.25 -3.45 10.73
C LYS A 97 -32.42 -2.54 9.51
N LEU A 98 -31.53 -2.64 8.52
CA LEU A 98 -31.63 -1.87 7.28
C LEU A 98 -32.86 -2.26 6.44
N GLU A 99 -33.19 -3.55 6.37
CA GLU A 99 -34.40 -4.04 5.71
C GLU A 99 -35.67 -3.58 6.42
N SER A 100 -35.67 -3.51 7.75
CA SER A 100 -36.79 -2.96 8.51
C SER A 100 -37.00 -1.47 8.23
N SER A 101 -35.92 -0.70 8.09
CA SER A 101 -36.00 0.70 7.68
C SER A 101 -36.43 0.86 6.22
N LEU A 102 -36.06 -0.07 5.33
CA LEU A 102 -36.44 -0.05 3.93
C LEU A 102 -37.95 -0.18 3.73
N LYS A 103 -38.65 -0.92 4.59
CA LYS A 103 -40.12 -1.08 4.54
C LYS A 103 -40.89 0.23 4.77
N ASN A 104 -40.27 1.23 5.39
CA ASN A 104 -40.90 2.53 5.65
C ASN A 104 -40.87 3.48 4.44
N TYR A 105 -40.19 3.09 3.36
CA TYR A 105 -40.00 3.93 2.18
C TYR A 105 -40.53 3.24 0.92
N ALA A 106 -41.04 4.03 -0.03
CA ALA A 106 -41.47 3.52 -1.32
C ALA A 106 -40.27 3.00 -2.14
N PRO A 107 -40.42 1.93 -2.93
CA PRO A 107 -39.32 1.20 -3.57
C PRO A 107 -38.53 2.00 -4.62
N ASP A 108 -39.12 3.06 -5.15
CA ASP A 108 -38.65 4.01 -6.16
C ASP A 108 -38.13 5.33 -5.55
N SER A 109 -38.28 5.52 -4.24
CA SER A 109 -37.82 6.73 -3.56
C SER A 109 -36.29 6.78 -3.41
N ALA A 110 -35.71 7.98 -3.47
CA ALA A 110 -34.29 8.22 -3.22
C ALA A 110 -33.75 7.56 -1.92
N PRO A 111 -34.45 7.60 -0.76
CA PRO A 111 -33.98 6.91 0.44
C PRO A 111 -33.95 5.37 0.29
N ALA A 112 -34.88 4.77 -0.46
CA ALA A 112 -34.86 3.32 -0.67
C ALA A 112 -33.64 2.87 -1.49
N LEU A 113 -33.22 3.66 -2.49
CA LEU A 113 -31.99 3.39 -3.25
C LEU A 113 -30.75 3.51 -2.37
N ALA A 114 -30.68 4.54 -1.52
CA ALA A 114 -29.58 4.72 -0.57
C ALA A 114 -29.48 3.58 0.45
N ILE A 115 -30.62 3.08 0.95
CA ILE A 115 -30.64 1.94 1.88
C ILE A 115 -30.20 0.65 1.18
N LYS A 116 -30.63 0.39 -0.07
CA LYS A 116 -30.16 -0.75 -0.87
C LYS A 116 -28.64 -0.71 -1.07
N ALA A 117 -28.08 0.46 -1.42
CA ALA A 117 -26.63 0.64 -1.53
C ALA A 117 -25.91 0.44 -0.18
N THR A 118 -26.54 0.83 0.93
CA THR A 118 -26.00 0.61 2.28
C THR A 118 -26.02 -0.87 2.68
N ILE A 119 -27.06 -1.62 2.31
CA ILE A 119 -27.13 -3.07 2.50
C ILE A 119 -25.98 -3.74 1.74
N GLU A 120 -25.77 -3.35 0.47
CA GLU A 120 -24.69 -3.91 -0.34
C GLU A 120 -23.30 -3.55 0.23
N LYS A 121 -23.07 -2.29 0.61
CA LYS A 121 -21.83 -1.87 1.29
C LYS A 121 -21.60 -2.65 2.58
N THR A 122 -22.66 -2.91 3.35
CA THR A 122 -22.58 -3.67 4.60
C THR A 122 -22.18 -5.11 4.32
N LYS A 123 -22.83 -5.80 3.36
CA LYS A 123 -22.44 -7.15 2.92
C LYS A 123 -20.98 -7.20 2.47
N ARG A 124 -20.58 -6.29 1.57
CA ARG A 124 -19.19 -6.17 1.09
C ARG A 124 -18.21 -5.97 2.25
N ARG A 125 -18.57 -5.18 3.28
CA ARG A 125 -17.73 -4.95 4.45
C ARG A 125 -17.56 -6.23 5.29
N PHE A 126 -18.64 -6.96 5.57
CA PHE A 126 -18.56 -8.22 6.31
C PHE A 126 -17.80 -9.30 5.52
N ASP A 127 -17.99 -9.37 4.20
CA ASP A 127 -17.24 -10.24 3.30
C ASP A 127 -15.74 -9.92 3.30
N ASN A 128 -15.40 -8.63 3.22
CA ASN A 128 -14.02 -8.16 3.28
C ASN A 128 -13.37 -8.54 4.61
N TYR A 129 -14.05 -8.32 5.74
CA TYR A 129 -13.54 -8.73 7.04
C TYR A 129 -13.35 -10.25 7.18
N GLY A 130 -14.21 -11.06 6.54
CA GLY A 130 -14.01 -12.51 6.47
C GLY A 130 -12.87 -12.96 5.54
N LYS A 131 -12.53 -12.16 4.51
CA LYS A 131 -11.48 -12.48 3.53
C LYS A 131 -10.08 -12.08 3.97
N PHE A 132 -9.94 -10.96 4.69
CA PHE A 132 -8.64 -10.47 5.16
C PHE A 132 -8.05 -11.30 6.32
N GLY A 133 -8.70 -12.41 6.70
CA GLY A 133 -8.19 -13.31 7.74
C GLY A 133 -8.32 -12.75 9.15
N LEU A 134 -9.15 -11.72 9.35
CA LEU A 134 -9.35 -11.11 10.66
C LEU A 134 -9.83 -12.15 11.68
N LEU A 135 -9.34 -11.99 12.90
CA LEU A 135 -9.60 -12.85 14.02
C LEU A 135 -10.74 -12.28 14.86
N CYS A 136 -11.77 -13.08 15.13
CA CYS A 136 -12.94 -12.69 15.89
C CYS A 136 -12.92 -13.35 17.28
N GLY A 137 -13.15 -12.53 18.31
CA GLY A 137 -13.36 -12.99 19.68
C GLY A 137 -14.76 -13.57 19.91
N SER A 138 -15.08 -13.87 21.17
CA SER A 138 -16.39 -14.38 21.60
C SER A 138 -17.56 -13.46 21.23
N ASP A 139 -17.32 -12.15 21.16
CA ASP A 139 -18.32 -11.14 20.79
C ASP A 139 -18.65 -11.10 19.28
N GLY A 140 -17.87 -11.81 18.45
CA GLY A 140 -17.98 -11.75 16.99
C GLY A 140 -17.55 -10.42 16.40
N LEU A 141 -16.65 -9.69 17.07
CA LEU A 141 -16.01 -8.48 16.55
C LEU A 141 -14.59 -8.81 16.06
N PRO A 142 -14.18 -8.29 14.89
CA PRO A 142 -12.80 -8.39 14.43
C PRO A 142 -11.85 -7.68 15.40
N HIS A 143 -10.83 -8.39 15.86
CA HIS A 143 -9.70 -7.87 16.63
C HIS A 143 -8.46 -7.83 15.74
N LEU A 144 -7.59 -6.86 15.99
CA LEU A 144 -6.34 -6.71 15.26
C LEU A 144 -5.18 -7.26 16.09
N ILE A 145 -4.27 -7.99 15.47
CA ILE A 145 -3.06 -8.49 16.11
C ILE A 145 -1.88 -7.60 15.71
N VAL A 146 -1.32 -6.89 16.69
CA VAL A 146 -0.17 -5.99 16.48
C VAL A 146 1.18 -6.65 16.77
N SER A 147 1.21 -7.96 17.07
CA SER A 147 2.42 -8.70 17.49
C SER A 147 3.48 -8.91 16.41
N GLY A 148 3.24 -8.48 15.16
CA GLY A 148 4.19 -8.65 14.07
C GLY A 148 4.25 -10.06 13.50
N ASP A 149 3.19 -10.86 13.63
CA ASP A 149 3.06 -12.16 12.95
C ASP A 149 2.82 -11.98 11.44
N GLN A 150 3.57 -12.70 10.60
CA GLN A 150 3.57 -12.55 9.14
C GLN A 150 2.17 -12.63 8.52
N ARG A 151 1.28 -13.48 9.07
CA ARG A 151 -0.09 -13.67 8.57
C ARG A 151 -0.99 -12.45 8.80
N HIS A 152 -0.64 -11.57 9.74
CA HIS A 152 -1.41 -10.40 10.14
C HIS A 152 -0.66 -9.08 9.89
N TRP A 153 0.44 -9.08 9.13
CA TRP A 153 1.19 -7.86 8.78
C TRP A 153 0.37 -6.82 8.01
N GLY A 154 -0.67 -7.27 7.30
CA GLY A 154 -1.61 -6.38 6.61
C GLY A 154 -2.46 -5.54 7.57
N GLU A 155 -2.62 -5.96 8.83
CA GLU A 155 -3.49 -5.30 9.80
C GLU A 155 -2.85 -4.06 10.43
N PHE A 156 -1.55 -4.12 10.72
CA PHE A 156 -0.86 -3.04 11.45
C PHE A 156 0.48 -2.63 10.84
N ILE A 157 1.33 -3.57 10.43
CA ILE A 157 2.68 -3.25 9.96
C ILE A 157 2.64 -2.52 8.61
N THR A 158 1.86 -3.02 7.65
CA THR A 158 1.72 -2.40 6.33
C THR A 158 1.16 -0.96 6.41
N PRO A 159 0.02 -0.71 7.09
CA PRO A 159 -0.46 0.66 7.26
C PRO A 159 0.44 1.51 8.17
N GLY A 160 1.13 0.91 9.15
CA GLY A 160 2.06 1.60 10.05
C GLY A 160 3.32 2.10 9.34
N VAL A 161 3.95 1.25 8.52
CA VAL A 161 5.10 1.66 7.68
C VAL A 161 4.67 2.71 6.66
N LEU A 162 3.49 2.56 6.06
CA LEU A 162 2.93 3.58 5.16
C LEU A 162 2.73 4.92 5.89
N PHE A 163 2.21 4.89 7.12
CA PHE A 163 2.06 6.09 7.95
C PHE A 163 3.42 6.74 8.24
N LEU A 164 4.40 5.97 8.71
CA LEU A 164 5.74 6.49 8.99
C LEU A 164 6.42 7.03 7.73
N TYR A 165 6.19 6.41 6.58
CA TYR A 165 6.70 6.90 5.30
C TYR A 165 6.12 8.26 4.92
N ILE A 166 4.81 8.44 5.07
CA ILE A 166 4.15 9.72 4.77
C ILE A 166 4.55 10.78 5.80
N ALA A 167 4.54 10.44 7.09
CA ALA A 167 4.93 11.36 8.16
C ALA A 167 6.39 11.80 8.03
N GLY A 168 7.30 10.86 7.74
CA GLY A 168 8.71 11.15 7.49
C GLY A 168 8.92 11.99 6.23
N TRP A 169 8.14 11.75 5.17
CA TRP A 169 8.19 12.60 3.97
C TRP A 169 7.79 14.04 4.30
N ILE A 170 6.65 14.25 4.99
CA ILE A 170 6.19 15.59 5.38
C ILE A 170 7.25 16.29 6.26
N GLY A 171 7.76 15.59 7.27
CA GLY A 171 8.80 16.13 8.16
C GLY A 171 10.09 16.48 7.44
N TRP A 172 10.53 15.62 6.51
CA TRP A 172 11.75 15.83 5.73
C TRP A 172 11.65 17.04 4.80
N VAL A 173 10.51 17.21 4.13
CA VAL A 173 10.26 18.36 3.26
C VAL A 173 10.21 19.65 4.07
N GLY A 174 9.54 19.62 5.23
CA GLY A 174 9.50 20.76 6.16
C GLY A 174 10.90 21.19 6.61
N ARG A 175 11.72 20.24 7.09
CA ARG A 175 13.12 20.49 7.48
C ARG A 175 13.92 21.06 6.30
N SER A 176 13.82 20.43 5.13
CA SER A 176 14.61 20.83 3.96
C SER A 176 14.21 22.22 3.45
N TYR A 177 12.94 22.60 3.56
CA TYR A 177 12.46 23.94 3.21
C TYR A 177 13.01 25.00 4.17
N LEU A 178 12.93 24.77 5.49
CA LEU A 178 13.45 25.69 6.50
C LEU A 178 14.97 25.91 6.36
N ILE A 179 15.72 24.85 6.08
CA ILE A 179 17.18 24.96 5.83
C ILE A 179 17.45 25.79 4.58
N ALA A 180 16.70 25.60 3.49
CA ALA A 180 16.92 26.30 2.23
C ALA A 180 16.62 27.81 2.30
N ILE A 181 15.69 28.24 3.16
CA ILE A 181 15.33 29.66 3.32
C ILE A 181 16.16 30.39 4.39
N ARG A 182 16.85 29.65 5.28
CA ARG A 182 17.61 30.22 6.40
C ARG A 182 18.69 31.22 5.97
N ASP A 183 19.31 30.97 4.82
CA ASP A 183 20.41 31.80 4.29
C ASP A 183 19.90 32.96 3.40
N ASP A 184 18.58 33.10 3.21
CA ASP A 184 18.00 34.20 2.44
C ASP A 184 17.98 35.49 3.28
N LYS A 185 17.87 36.65 2.62
CA LYS A 185 17.92 37.97 3.29
C LYS A 185 16.77 38.20 4.27
N LYS A 186 15.64 37.49 4.09
CA LYS A 186 14.38 37.67 4.82
C LYS A 186 13.65 36.31 5.02
N PRO A 187 14.19 35.40 5.85
CA PRO A 187 13.64 34.04 6.02
C PRO A 187 12.19 34.07 6.54
N ALA A 188 11.89 34.94 7.51
CA ALA A 188 10.54 35.08 8.08
C ALA A 188 9.46 35.46 7.05
N MET A 189 9.82 36.16 5.96
CA MET A 189 8.85 36.45 4.89
C MET A 189 8.53 35.22 4.04
N LYS A 190 9.51 34.33 3.85
CA LYS A 190 9.38 33.08 3.09
C LYS A 190 8.66 31.98 3.87
N GLU A 191 8.48 32.16 5.17
CA GLU A 191 7.63 31.30 6.01
C GLU A 191 6.15 31.70 5.91
N ILE A 192 5.85 33.01 5.87
CA ILE A 192 4.47 33.51 5.73
C ILE A 192 4.00 33.38 4.28
N ILE A 193 4.84 33.79 3.33
CA ILE A 193 4.58 33.69 1.90
C ILE A 193 5.48 32.57 1.36
N ILE A 194 4.92 31.36 1.34
CA ILE A 194 5.63 30.16 0.91
C ILE A 194 6.09 30.31 -0.54
N ASP A 195 7.36 30.01 -0.78
CA ASP A 195 7.93 29.90 -2.11
C ASP A 195 7.48 28.58 -2.75
N VAL A 196 6.31 28.61 -3.38
CA VAL A 196 5.67 27.46 -4.04
C VAL A 196 6.61 26.73 -5.03
N PRO A 197 7.38 27.42 -5.92
CA PRO A 197 8.26 26.71 -6.84
C PRO A 197 9.45 26.02 -6.14
N LEU A 198 10.00 26.61 -5.07
CA LEU A 198 11.04 25.96 -4.28
C LEU A 198 10.47 24.77 -3.47
N ALA A 199 9.32 24.96 -2.82
CA ALA A 199 8.62 23.92 -2.06
C ALA A 199 8.25 22.71 -2.94
N SER A 200 7.77 22.93 -4.17
CA SER A 200 7.46 21.85 -5.11
C SER A 200 8.68 20.98 -5.44
N ARG A 201 9.85 21.60 -5.65
CA ARG A 201 11.10 20.86 -5.91
C ARG A 201 11.52 20.02 -4.71
N LEU A 202 11.39 20.55 -3.50
CA LEU A 202 11.71 19.85 -2.26
C LEU A 202 10.72 18.72 -1.96
N LEU A 203 9.43 18.92 -2.27
CA LEU A 203 8.39 17.89 -2.15
C LEU A 203 8.75 16.63 -2.94
N PHE A 204 9.17 16.77 -4.21
CA PHE A 204 9.59 15.61 -5.01
C PHE A 204 10.90 14.97 -4.51
N ARG A 205 11.84 15.77 -4.00
CA ARG A 205 13.09 15.25 -3.41
C ARG A 205 12.84 14.46 -2.11
N GLY A 206 11.78 14.80 -1.38
CA GLY A 206 11.36 14.10 -0.16
C GLY A 206 10.87 12.67 -0.37
N PHE A 207 10.66 12.22 -1.61
CA PHE A 207 10.29 10.81 -1.85
C PHE A 207 11.38 9.83 -1.43
N ILE A 208 12.67 10.19 -1.57
CA ILE A 208 13.79 9.33 -1.16
C ILE A 208 14.29 9.65 0.26
N TRP A 209 13.44 10.25 1.09
CA TRP A 209 13.79 10.69 2.45
C TRP A 209 14.40 9.60 3.34
N PRO A 210 13.98 8.31 3.33
CA PRO A 210 14.54 7.35 4.30
C PRO A 210 16.03 7.14 4.09
N VAL A 211 16.48 7.12 2.83
CA VAL A 211 17.89 6.95 2.47
C VAL A 211 18.67 8.24 2.71
N ALA A 212 18.10 9.39 2.35
CA ALA A 212 18.73 10.69 2.55
C ALA A 212 18.92 11.00 4.05
N ALA A 213 17.87 10.80 4.85
CA ALA A 213 17.89 10.97 6.30
C ALA A 213 18.88 10.02 6.97
N TYR A 214 18.91 8.75 6.55
CA TYR A 214 19.88 7.80 7.08
C TYR A 214 21.33 8.19 6.78
N ARG A 215 21.61 8.69 5.56
CA ARG A 215 22.94 9.19 5.21
C ARG A 215 23.33 10.43 6.00
N GLU A 216 22.44 11.40 6.15
CA GLU A 216 22.70 12.60 6.96
C GLU A 216 22.85 12.29 8.45
N LEU A 217 22.13 11.28 8.97
CA LEU A 217 22.30 10.78 10.33
C LEU A 217 23.69 10.18 10.54
N VAL A 218 24.15 9.33 9.62
CA VAL A 218 25.50 8.71 9.70
C VAL A 218 26.61 9.74 9.51
N ASN A 219 26.37 10.76 8.68
CA ASN A 219 27.33 11.84 8.45
C ASN A 219 27.35 12.89 9.57
N GLY A 220 26.39 12.87 10.51
CA GLY A 220 26.30 13.81 11.62
C GLY A 220 25.69 15.18 11.30
N ASP A 221 25.07 15.36 10.12
CA ASP A 221 24.46 16.64 9.68
C ASP A 221 22.97 16.75 10.06
N LEU A 222 22.39 15.68 10.63
CA LEU A 222 20.98 15.64 11.02
C LEU A 222 20.72 16.32 12.37
N ILE A 223 21.70 16.26 13.29
CA ILE A 223 21.61 16.77 14.66
C ILE A 223 22.57 17.95 14.83
N VAL A 224 22.16 18.92 15.63
CA VAL A 224 23.05 20.00 16.10
C VAL A 224 23.82 19.48 17.31
N ASP A 225 25.10 19.86 17.44
CA ASP A 225 25.91 19.49 18.61
C ASP A 225 25.36 20.14 19.90
N ASP A 226 25.48 19.44 21.03
CA ASP A 226 25.01 19.90 22.35
C ASP A 226 25.61 21.25 22.78
N LYS A 227 26.75 21.64 22.20
CA LYS A 227 27.45 22.90 22.49
C LYS A 227 26.72 24.15 21.96
N ASP A 228 25.89 23.98 20.93
CA ASP A 228 25.19 25.08 20.26
C ASP A 228 23.73 25.23 20.75
N VAL A 229 23.29 24.34 21.65
CA VAL A 229 21.99 24.41 22.32
C VAL A 229 22.20 25.02 23.71
N SER A 230 21.66 26.21 23.96
CA SER A 230 21.63 26.76 25.32
C SER A 230 20.75 25.86 26.20
N ILE A 231 21.36 25.15 27.14
CA ILE A 231 20.73 24.33 28.20
C ILE A 231 19.78 25.10 29.13
N TRP A 232 19.55 26.39 28.87
CA TRP A 232 18.60 27.25 29.57
C TRP A 232 17.82 28.04 28.52
N GLY A 233 16.49 27.89 28.56
CA GLY A 233 15.57 28.81 27.91
C GLY A 233 15.51 30.15 28.64
#